data_AF-A0AAU5LFE1-F1
#
_entry.id   AF-A0AAU5LFE1-F1
#
_cell.length_a   1.000
_cell.length_b   1.000
_cell.length_c   1.000
_cell.angle_alpha   90.00
_cell.angle_beta   90.00
_cell.angle_gamma   90.00
#
_symmetry.space_group_name_H-M   'P 1'
#
loop_
_entity.id
_entity.type
_entity.pdbx_description
1 polymer ?
#
loop_
_entity_poly.entity_id
_entity_poly.type
_entity_poly.pdbx_seq_one_letter_code
_entity_poly.pdbx_strand_id
1 'polypeptide(L)'
;MLSIDAVLKAVGAQGWVYAVDLDRGAEFGYGEDEPVVLASVFKIPVLVELFCQFADGRLDPATRIDLPVEGRSAGPTGLSVMADPIELSLRDLAYWMMSVSDNAATDVLVRLLGTDAINVRLRELGLTATRVDGSCDDIYRTVAEDAPNLEQLHTARAVDPERSLQVGTPREIVQLLSAIWWGETANPEACAEMRRILGLQAWPHRLRTGFTESGTKVSAKTGTLPYWRNEVGVVEDGDGSRYAVAVFLRSTDHAYRRPELDACIGTVARLAIDQLRVVPSPARYVFRTAGARTPAEIRDRARELGAELWLHARDLDSGETIGIDETTPVVTASVFKVPVSLELARQAVTGEVDLTERVKVDNGLVASPFGLAAHRDHALISYRDLALLMMVISDNVATDLVLERVGKDQVAALLKDLGLSATAVPQNCAELLATIGEDLGIDYGDDERDLAEVSVERLLGLRALTPAETCRTTPEEITRLLAAIWRDEAAPPAACKLVRDWMGHQIWPHRLTSGFPGDEIKVSGKTGTLPLVRNEVGVVEYPDGGRYAVGVFTRAADPAANAPHLDALIGWAAAQAVAQLRGERSVLQQP
;
A
#
# COMPACT_ATOMS: atom_id res chain seq x y z
N MET A 1 -24.46 8.31 18.74
CA MET A 1 -23.24 7.52 18.46
C MET A 1 -23.65 6.28 17.71
N LEU A 2 -22.99 5.96 16.59
CA LEU A 2 -23.12 4.63 15.96
C LEU A 2 -22.46 3.61 16.90
N SER A 3 -23.12 2.50 17.19
CA SER A 3 -22.49 1.38 17.92
C SER A 3 -21.61 0.57 16.99
N ILE A 4 -20.59 -0.10 17.53
CA ILE A 4 -19.74 -1.03 16.76
C ILE A 4 -20.59 -2.09 16.05
N ASP A 5 -21.61 -2.66 16.72
CA ASP A 5 -22.56 -3.59 16.12
C ASP A 5 -23.23 -3.05 14.85
N ALA A 6 -23.65 -1.78 14.87
CA ALA A 6 -24.33 -1.16 13.74
C ALA A 6 -23.39 -0.99 12.53
N VAL A 7 -22.13 -0.64 12.78
CA VAL A 7 -21.09 -0.49 11.74
C VAL A 7 -20.77 -1.85 11.13
N LEU A 8 -20.54 -2.88 11.96
CA LEU A 8 -20.25 -4.25 11.52
C LEU A 8 -21.40 -4.84 10.70
N LYS A 9 -22.64 -4.67 11.17
CA LYS A 9 -23.84 -5.14 10.46
C LYS A 9 -24.02 -4.47 9.10
N ALA A 10 -23.65 -3.20 8.96
CA ALA A 10 -23.80 -2.46 7.70
C ALA A 10 -22.90 -3.01 6.58
N VAL A 11 -21.78 -3.64 6.92
CA VAL A 11 -20.84 -4.24 5.95
C VAL A 11 -20.91 -5.78 5.90
N GLY A 12 -21.85 -6.39 6.64
CA GLY A 12 -22.02 -7.84 6.67
C GLY A 12 -20.84 -8.58 7.30
N ALA A 13 -20.25 -8.03 8.36
CA ALA A 13 -19.12 -8.63 9.06
C ALA A 13 -19.44 -8.94 10.54
N GLN A 14 -18.82 -10.00 11.06
CA GLN A 14 -18.57 -10.18 12.49
C GLN A 14 -17.24 -9.49 12.83
N GLY A 15 -17.10 -8.96 14.04
CA GLY A 15 -15.88 -8.27 14.47
C GLY A 15 -15.47 -8.59 15.89
N TRP A 16 -14.18 -8.46 16.17
CA TRP A 16 -13.58 -8.56 17.49
C TRP A 16 -12.59 -7.40 17.66
N VAL A 17 -12.66 -6.73 18.80
CA VAL A 17 -11.97 -5.46 19.02
C VAL A 17 -11.40 -5.41 20.43
N TYR A 18 -10.18 -4.93 20.54
CA TYR A 18 -9.62 -4.53 21.83
C TYR A 18 -8.76 -3.30 21.65
N ALA A 19 -8.85 -2.36 22.58
CA ALA A 19 -8.07 -1.14 22.59
C ALA A 19 -7.63 -0.78 24.02
N VAL A 20 -6.42 -0.26 24.14
CA VAL A 20 -5.82 0.18 25.40
C VAL A 20 -5.19 1.55 25.21
N ASP A 21 -5.53 2.50 26.10
CA ASP A 21 -4.78 3.72 26.31
C ASP A 21 -3.49 3.32 27.05
N LEU A 22 -2.36 3.38 26.34
CA LEU A 22 -1.09 2.91 26.88
C LEU A 22 -0.64 3.77 28.06
N ASP A 23 -1.01 5.05 28.09
CA ASP A 23 -0.55 6.01 29.09
C ASP A 23 -1.37 5.94 30.39
N ARG A 24 -2.67 5.62 30.30
CA ARG A 24 -3.59 5.59 31.45
C ARG A 24 -4.02 4.19 31.87
N GLY A 25 -3.81 3.19 31.00
CA GLY A 25 -4.28 1.82 31.21
C GLY A 25 -5.80 1.66 31.09
N ALA A 26 -6.50 2.63 30.48
CA ALA A 26 -7.92 2.49 30.19
C ALA A 26 -8.13 1.50 29.04
N GLU A 27 -9.13 0.62 29.14
CA GLU A 27 -9.34 -0.47 28.20
C GLU A 27 -10.76 -0.48 27.62
N PHE A 28 -10.88 -0.94 26.38
CA PHE A 28 -12.14 -1.22 25.71
C PHE A 28 -12.06 -2.59 25.03
N GLY A 29 -13.07 -3.43 25.25
CA GLY A 29 -13.16 -4.78 24.67
C GLY A 29 -14.52 -5.08 24.04
N TYR A 30 -14.48 -5.79 22.91
CA TYR A 30 -15.63 -6.38 22.24
C TYR A 30 -15.19 -7.75 21.67
N GLY A 31 -15.53 -8.84 22.37
CA GLY A 31 -15.09 -10.18 21.99
C GLY A 31 -13.56 -10.36 22.10
N GLU A 32 -12.92 -9.61 22.99
CA GLU A 32 -11.47 -9.44 23.02
C GLU A 32 -10.67 -10.69 23.41
N ASP A 33 -11.34 -11.67 24.03
CA ASP A 33 -10.77 -12.95 24.45
C ASP A 33 -11.19 -14.12 23.54
N GLU A 34 -12.00 -13.85 22.50
CA GLU A 34 -12.41 -14.87 21.54
C GLU A 34 -11.27 -15.19 20.55
N PRO A 35 -11.12 -16.46 20.14
CA PRO A 35 -10.08 -16.86 19.20
C PRO A 35 -10.36 -16.32 17.80
N VAL A 36 -9.34 -15.72 17.19
CA VAL A 36 -9.37 -15.17 15.84
C VAL A 36 -8.23 -15.71 14.99
N VAL A 37 -8.45 -15.80 13.68
CA VAL A 37 -7.38 -16.08 12.73
C VAL A 37 -6.59 -14.80 12.51
N LEU A 38 -5.31 -14.78 12.87
CA LEU A 38 -4.44 -13.59 12.78
C LEU A 38 -4.20 -13.16 11.31
N ALA A 39 -4.23 -14.10 10.36
CA ALA A 39 -3.69 -13.91 9.02
C ALA A 39 -2.27 -13.31 9.13
N SER A 40 -1.86 -12.41 8.24
CA SER A 40 -0.52 -11.79 8.29
C SER A 40 -0.19 -10.98 9.56
N VAL A 41 -1.09 -10.85 10.55
CA VAL A 41 -0.76 -10.29 11.88
C VAL A 41 0.19 -11.22 12.66
N PHE A 42 0.23 -12.53 12.38
CA PHE A 42 1.15 -13.48 13.03
C PHE A 42 2.64 -13.13 12.84
N LYS A 43 2.96 -12.29 11.84
CA LYS A 43 4.32 -11.79 11.56
C LYS A 43 4.85 -10.89 12.70
N ILE A 44 3.99 -10.33 13.56
CA ILE A 44 4.42 -9.58 14.76
C ILE A 44 5.13 -10.50 15.77
N PRO A 45 4.56 -11.65 16.19
CA PRO A 45 5.29 -12.65 16.97
C PRO A 45 6.64 -13.07 16.36
N VAL A 46 6.71 -13.26 15.04
CA VAL A 46 7.95 -13.60 14.33
C VAL A 46 8.98 -12.48 14.46
N LEU A 47 8.55 -11.22 14.26
CA LEU A 47 9.38 -10.04 14.45
C LEU A 47 9.93 -9.96 15.88
N VAL A 48 9.08 -10.19 16.89
CA VAL A 48 9.49 -10.12 18.30
C VAL A 48 10.57 -11.15 18.61
N GLU A 49 10.36 -12.43 18.27
CA GLU A 49 11.39 -13.43 18.54
C GLU A 49 12.69 -13.18 17.77
N LEU A 50 12.62 -12.71 16.51
CA LEU A 50 13.82 -12.32 15.75
C LEU A 50 14.63 -11.25 16.49
N PHE A 51 13.97 -10.19 16.96
CA PHE A 51 14.62 -9.08 17.63
C PHE A 51 15.09 -9.44 19.05
N CYS A 52 14.42 -10.38 19.74
CA CYS A 52 14.96 -10.99 20.95
C CYS A 52 16.26 -11.76 20.65
N GLN A 53 16.32 -12.55 19.57
CA GLN A 53 17.55 -13.26 19.18
C GLN A 53 18.70 -12.32 18.78
N PHE A 54 18.40 -11.17 18.17
CA PHE A 54 19.39 -10.11 17.94
C PHE A 54 19.88 -9.50 19.25
N ALA A 55 18.95 -9.15 20.16
CA ALA A 55 19.28 -8.55 21.44
C ALA A 55 20.12 -9.49 22.34
N ASP A 56 19.87 -10.80 22.25
CA ASP A 56 20.62 -11.84 22.96
C ASP A 56 21.98 -12.15 22.31
N GLY A 57 22.28 -11.58 21.14
CA GLY A 57 23.48 -11.90 20.35
C GLY A 57 23.49 -13.30 19.75
N ARG A 58 22.33 -13.97 19.67
CA ARG A 58 22.17 -15.31 19.07
C ARG A 58 22.20 -15.25 17.54
N LEU A 59 21.74 -14.15 16.96
CA LEU A 59 21.78 -13.86 15.53
C LEU A 59 22.42 -12.50 15.28
N ASP A 60 23.20 -12.37 14.20
CA ASP A 60 23.71 -11.09 13.74
C ASP A 60 22.71 -10.47 12.74
N PRO A 61 22.12 -9.30 13.03
CA PRO A 61 21.16 -8.64 12.14
C PRO A 61 21.74 -8.33 10.75
N ALA A 62 23.06 -8.15 10.62
CA ALA A 62 23.74 -7.86 9.37
C ALA A 62 24.00 -9.11 8.51
N THR A 63 23.69 -10.31 9.01
CA THR A 63 23.92 -11.58 8.29
C THR A 63 23.25 -11.52 6.93
N ARG A 64 24.05 -11.76 5.88
CA ARG A 64 23.64 -11.72 4.47
C ARG A 64 23.05 -13.07 4.05
N ILE A 65 21.88 -13.02 3.42
CA ILE A 65 21.17 -14.19 2.93
C ILE A 65 21.01 -14.05 1.41
N ASP A 66 21.62 -14.97 0.68
CA ASP A 66 21.36 -15.19 -0.74
C ASP A 66 20.01 -15.90 -0.91
N LEU A 67 19.09 -15.27 -1.65
CA LEU A 67 17.73 -15.73 -1.80
C LEU A 67 17.48 -16.10 -3.27
N PRO A 68 17.61 -17.40 -3.63
CA PRO A 68 17.27 -17.86 -4.98
C PRO A 68 15.77 -17.67 -5.26
N VAL A 69 15.38 -17.79 -6.54
CA VAL A 69 13.96 -17.72 -6.94
C VAL A 69 13.23 -18.99 -6.52
N GLU A 70 13.92 -20.13 -6.61
CA GLU A 70 13.41 -21.44 -6.25
C GLU A 70 13.06 -21.53 -4.75
N GLY A 71 11.87 -22.04 -4.44
CA GLY A 71 11.42 -22.25 -3.06
C GLY A 71 10.91 -20.99 -2.35
N ARG A 72 10.73 -19.87 -3.07
CA ARG A 72 10.02 -18.70 -2.54
C ARG A 72 8.53 -19.00 -2.42
N SER A 73 7.97 -18.68 -1.26
CA SER A 73 6.54 -18.83 -0.99
C SER A 73 5.74 -17.84 -1.82
N ALA A 74 4.60 -18.29 -2.35
CA ALA A 74 3.71 -17.45 -3.13
C ALA A 74 3.17 -16.28 -2.29
N GLY A 75 2.98 -15.14 -2.94
CA GLY A 75 2.49 -13.93 -2.31
C GLY A 75 2.37 -12.80 -3.33
N PRO A 76 1.65 -11.73 -3.01
CA PRO A 76 1.42 -10.64 -3.96
C PRO A 76 2.58 -9.65 -4.06
N THR A 77 3.56 -9.70 -3.15
CA THR A 77 4.48 -8.58 -2.89
C THR A 77 5.92 -9.01 -2.63
N GLY A 78 6.85 -8.07 -2.84
CA GLY A 78 8.27 -8.20 -2.53
C GLY A 78 8.93 -9.39 -3.23
N LEU A 79 9.79 -10.10 -2.51
CA LEU A 79 10.54 -11.28 -2.94
C LEU A 79 9.64 -12.36 -3.56
N SER A 80 8.39 -12.50 -3.11
CA SER A 80 7.44 -13.47 -3.68
C SER A 80 7.09 -13.22 -5.15
N VAL A 81 7.24 -11.98 -5.65
CA VAL A 81 6.96 -11.59 -7.05
C VAL A 81 8.20 -11.11 -7.81
N MET A 82 9.34 -10.99 -7.12
CA MET A 82 10.64 -10.73 -7.75
C MET A 82 11.08 -11.93 -8.58
N ALA A 83 11.64 -11.66 -9.76
CA ALA A 83 11.91 -12.68 -10.76
C ALA A 83 13.40 -13.09 -10.82
N ASP A 84 14.29 -12.42 -10.09
CA ASP A 84 15.71 -12.76 -10.03
C ASP A 84 16.19 -13.02 -8.58
N PRO A 85 17.35 -13.67 -8.41
CA PRO A 85 17.97 -13.83 -7.09
C PRO A 85 18.32 -12.49 -6.44
N ILE A 86 18.11 -12.38 -5.13
CA ILE A 86 18.39 -11.16 -4.35
C ILE A 86 19.23 -11.52 -3.12
N GLU A 87 20.12 -10.62 -2.68
CA GLU A 87 20.83 -10.76 -1.41
C GLU A 87 20.41 -9.65 -0.45
N LEU A 88 19.96 -10.02 0.75
CA LEU A 88 19.48 -9.09 1.81
C LEU A 88 20.04 -9.48 3.18
N SER A 89 20.06 -8.53 4.12
CA SER A 89 20.34 -8.82 5.53
C SER A 89 19.12 -9.41 6.25
N LEU A 90 19.32 -10.08 7.40
CA LEU A 90 18.21 -10.57 8.23
C LEU A 90 17.29 -9.44 8.71
N ARG A 91 17.83 -8.26 9.07
CA ARG A 91 17.00 -7.11 9.48
C ARG A 91 16.22 -6.50 8.31
N ASP A 92 16.78 -6.51 7.10
CA ASP A 92 16.06 -6.03 5.92
C ASP A 92 14.97 -7.04 5.49
N LEU A 93 15.16 -8.35 5.71
CA LEU A 93 14.10 -9.34 5.57
C LEU A 93 12.94 -9.09 6.56
N ALA A 94 13.26 -8.73 7.80
CA ALA A 94 12.24 -8.36 8.78
C ALA A 94 11.45 -7.12 8.34
N TYR A 95 12.14 -6.14 7.74
CA TYR A 95 11.51 -4.98 7.13
C TYR A 95 10.55 -5.37 6.00
N TRP A 96 10.94 -6.20 5.03
CA TRP A 96 10.06 -6.65 3.95
C TRP A 96 8.87 -7.47 4.44
N MET A 97 9.08 -8.38 5.41
CA MET A 97 8.04 -9.15 6.08
C MET A 97 6.95 -8.25 6.67
N MET A 98 7.32 -7.09 7.22
CA MET A 98 6.40 -6.20 7.90
C MET A 98 5.80 -5.14 6.97
N SER A 99 6.64 -4.44 6.20
CA SER A 99 6.27 -3.26 5.41
C SER A 99 5.33 -3.59 4.27
N VAL A 100 5.67 -4.63 3.48
CA VAL A 100 4.86 -5.10 2.34
C VAL A 100 4.29 -6.50 2.57
N SER A 101 4.34 -7.00 3.81
CA SER A 101 3.77 -8.30 4.17
C SER A 101 4.35 -9.49 3.40
N ASP A 102 5.64 -9.42 3.04
CA ASP A 102 6.31 -10.40 2.17
C ASP A 102 6.29 -11.82 2.72
N ASN A 103 5.73 -12.78 1.97
CA ASN A 103 5.60 -14.17 2.41
C ASN A 103 6.92 -14.95 2.31
N ALA A 104 7.73 -14.71 1.27
CA ALA A 104 9.00 -15.39 1.11
C ALA A 104 10.00 -14.98 2.20
N ALA A 105 10.08 -13.68 2.54
CA ALA A 105 10.89 -13.19 3.65
C ALA A 105 10.41 -13.76 5.00
N THR A 106 9.08 -13.83 5.19
CA THR A 106 8.50 -14.43 6.40
C THR A 106 8.92 -15.87 6.57
N ASP A 107 8.87 -16.66 5.50
CA ASP A 107 9.15 -18.08 5.59
C ASP A 107 10.64 -18.37 5.79
N VAL A 108 11.52 -17.51 5.27
CA VAL A 108 12.95 -17.54 5.62
C VAL A 108 13.12 -17.32 7.12
N LEU A 109 12.46 -16.31 7.70
CA LEU A 109 12.57 -15.99 9.12
C LEU A 109 11.92 -17.05 10.02
N VAL A 110 10.75 -17.57 9.65
CA VAL A 110 10.09 -18.66 10.41
C VAL A 110 10.94 -19.93 10.39
N ARG A 111 11.55 -20.29 9.25
CA ARG A 111 12.46 -21.45 9.17
C ARG A 111 13.73 -21.24 9.98
N LEU A 112 14.26 -20.02 10.01
CA LEU A 112 15.45 -19.67 10.79
C LEU A 112 15.20 -19.78 12.29
N LEU A 113 14.07 -19.25 12.77
CA LEU A 113 13.76 -19.16 14.19
C LEU A 113 13.16 -20.47 14.75
N GLY A 114 12.34 -21.15 13.94
CA GLY A 114 11.47 -22.24 14.37
C GLY A 114 10.22 -21.76 15.12
N THR A 115 9.08 -22.39 14.85
CA THR A 115 7.79 -22.09 15.50
C THR A 115 7.82 -22.34 17.01
N ASP A 116 8.59 -23.33 17.47
CA ASP A 116 8.77 -23.61 18.90
C ASP A 116 9.37 -22.42 19.66
N ALA A 117 10.42 -21.78 19.12
CA ALA A 117 11.07 -20.63 19.75
C ALA A 117 10.11 -19.43 19.82
N ILE A 118 9.37 -19.19 18.73
CA ILE A 118 8.33 -18.15 18.67
C ILE A 118 7.26 -18.39 19.75
N ASN A 119 6.74 -19.61 19.86
CA ASN A 119 5.72 -19.94 20.85
C ASN A 119 6.26 -19.96 22.29
N VAL A 120 7.53 -20.32 22.52
CA VAL A 120 8.19 -20.16 23.82
C VAL A 120 8.22 -18.68 24.22
N ARG A 121 8.64 -17.79 23.31
CA ARG A 121 8.68 -16.34 23.55
C ARG A 121 7.31 -15.78 23.90
N LEU A 122 6.27 -16.17 23.16
CA LEU A 122 4.89 -15.77 23.45
C LEU A 122 4.47 -16.17 24.86
N ARG A 123 4.74 -17.42 25.29
CA ARG A 123 4.44 -17.88 26.66
C ARG A 123 5.24 -17.15 27.73
N GLU A 124 6.51 -16.82 27.48
CA GLU A 124 7.34 -16.02 28.40
C GLU A 124 6.78 -14.60 28.59
N LEU A 125 6.12 -14.05 27.56
CA LEU A 125 5.39 -12.79 27.61
C LEU A 125 3.95 -12.93 28.17
N GLY A 126 3.56 -14.12 28.62
CA GLY A 126 2.22 -14.41 29.16
C GLY A 126 1.12 -14.60 28.11
N LEU A 127 1.47 -14.65 26.82
CA LEU A 127 0.54 -14.80 25.70
C LEU A 127 0.37 -16.29 25.41
N THR A 128 -0.65 -16.91 26.00
CA THR A 128 -0.84 -18.37 26.00
C THR A 128 -1.94 -18.85 25.05
N ALA A 129 -2.84 -17.95 24.64
CA ALA A 129 -3.87 -18.22 23.63
C ALA A 129 -3.36 -18.00 22.19
N THR A 130 -2.29 -17.22 22.04
CA THR A 130 -1.64 -16.91 20.76
C THR A 130 -0.63 -17.98 20.39
N ARG A 131 -0.74 -18.48 19.16
CA ARG A 131 0.09 -19.57 18.64
C ARG A 131 0.43 -19.36 17.17
N VAL A 132 1.66 -19.68 16.81
CA VAL A 132 2.17 -19.68 15.43
C VAL A 132 2.84 -21.03 15.16
N ASP A 133 2.19 -21.90 14.37
CA ASP A 133 2.63 -23.28 14.10
C ASP A 133 2.97 -23.54 12.64
N GLY A 134 2.96 -22.50 11.81
CA GLY A 134 3.22 -22.64 10.39
C GLY A 134 3.76 -21.37 9.76
N SER A 135 4.43 -21.58 8.64
CA SER A 135 4.86 -20.54 7.71
C SER A 135 3.70 -20.08 6.80
N CYS A 136 3.91 -19.05 5.99
CA CYS A 136 2.95 -18.67 4.95
C CYS A 136 2.73 -19.82 3.96
N ASP A 137 3.78 -20.53 3.53
CA ASP A 137 3.65 -21.69 2.67
C ASP A 137 2.78 -22.79 3.29
N ASP A 138 2.92 -23.08 4.58
CA ASP A 138 2.08 -24.05 5.27
C ASP A 138 0.59 -23.63 5.30
N ILE A 139 0.32 -22.34 5.49
CA ILE A 139 -1.04 -21.78 5.46
C ILE A 139 -1.65 -21.94 4.06
N TYR A 140 -0.94 -21.55 3.01
CA TYR A 140 -1.46 -21.68 1.64
C TYR A 140 -1.58 -23.13 1.19
N ARG A 141 -0.66 -24.01 1.62
CA ARG A 141 -0.77 -25.46 1.38
C ARG A 141 -2.02 -26.02 2.06
N THR A 142 -2.30 -25.63 3.30
CA THR A 142 -3.52 -26.02 4.03
C THR A 142 -4.78 -25.55 3.29
N VAL A 143 -4.79 -24.32 2.76
CA VAL A 143 -5.91 -23.83 1.92
C VAL A 143 -6.08 -24.69 0.67
N ALA A 144 -4.99 -25.00 -0.04
CA ALA A 144 -5.03 -25.79 -1.27
C ALA A 144 -5.48 -27.25 -1.02
N GLU A 145 -5.07 -27.84 0.10
CA GLU A 145 -5.45 -29.19 0.52
C GLU A 145 -6.94 -29.27 0.93
N ASP A 146 -7.40 -28.33 1.75
CA ASP A 146 -8.75 -28.37 2.33
C ASP A 146 -9.83 -27.80 1.39
N ALA A 147 -9.45 -26.89 0.48
CA ALA A 147 -10.35 -26.17 -0.40
C ALA A 147 -9.81 -26.07 -1.84
N PRO A 148 -9.80 -27.18 -2.61
CA PRO A 148 -9.40 -27.18 -4.02
C PRO A 148 -10.34 -26.35 -4.92
N ASN A 149 -11.49 -25.91 -4.41
CA ASN A 149 -12.40 -24.97 -5.06
C ASN A 149 -12.97 -23.97 -4.04
N LEU A 150 -13.55 -22.87 -4.55
CA LEU A 150 -14.05 -21.77 -3.72
C LEU A 150 -15.21 -22.16 -2.79
N GLU A 151 -16.02 -23.17 -3.15
CA GLU A 151 -17.16 -23.61 -2.33
C GLU A 151 -16.70 -24.20 -0.99
N GLN A 152 -15.53 -24.84 -0.98
CA GLN A 152 -14.97 -25.50 0.21
C GLN A 152 -14.15 -24.54 1.10
N LEU A 153 -13.89 -23.32 0.65
CA LEU A 153 -13.01 -22.39 1.34
C LEU A 153 -13.49 -22.02 2.74
N HIS A 154 -14.81 -21.95 2.97
CA HIS A 154 -15.41 -21.60 4.25
C HIS A 154 -15.17 -22.62 5.38
N THR A 155 -14.81 -23.87 5.04
CA THR A 155 -14.54 -24.94 6.02
C THR A 155 -13.05 -25.27 6.16
N ALA A 156 -12.19 -24.63 5.38
CA ALA A 156 -10.75 -24.86 5.41
C ALA A 156 -10.16 -24.54 6.78
N ARG A 157 -9.21 -25.38 7.25
CA ARG A 157 -8.55 -25.20 8.55
C ARG A 157 -7.90 -23.83 8.68
N ALA A 158 -7.34 -23.31 7.59
CA ALA A 158 -6.66 -22.01 7.57
C ALA A 158 -7.54 -20.81 7.98
N VAL A 159 -8.86 -20.88 7.75
CA VAL A 159 -9.82 -19.80 8.05
C VAL A 159 -10.68 -20.08 9.29
N ASP A 160 -10.41 -21.18 9.98
CA ASP A 160 -11.10 -21.61 11.18
C ASP A 160 -10.23 -21.34 12.42
N PRO A 161 -10.64 -20.45 13.36
CA PRO A 161 -9.86 -20.15 14.55
C PRO A 161 -9.46 -21.36 15.39
N GLU A 162 -10.25 -22.44 15.40
CA GLU A 162 -9.96 -23.63 16.20
C GLU A 162 -8.90 -24.53 15.58
N ARG A 163 -8.67 -24.41 14.26
CA ARG A 163 -7.82 -25.33 13.49
C ARG A 163 -6.68 -24.64 12.74
N SER A 164 -6.67 -23.31 12.69
CA SER A 164 -5.65 -22.56 11.97
C SER A 164 -4.27 -22.72 12.61
N LEU A 165 -3.24 -22.64 11.77
CA LEU A 165 -1.82 -22.65 12.17
C LEU A 165 -1.38 -21.33 12.80
N GLN A 166 -2.24 -20.31 12.78
CA GLN A 166 -2.00 -19.04 13.44
C GLN A 166 -3.31 -18.55 14.04
N VAL A 167 -3.30 -18.43 15.36
CA VAL A 167 -4.46 -18.06 16.17
C VAL A 167 -3.99 -17.14 17.28
N GLY A 168 -4.86 -16.25 17.74
CA GLY A 168 -4.67 -15.49 18.96
C GLY A 168 -5.96 -14.82 19.35
N THR A 169 -5.87 -13.85 20.25
CA THR A 169 -7.01 -13.03 20.66
C THR A 169 -6.68 -11.55 20.45
N PRO A 170 -7.69 -10.68 20.23
CA PRO A 170 -7.47 -9.24 20.20
C PRO A 170 -6.70 -8.74 21.43
N ARG A 171 -7.01 -9.27 22.63
CA ARG A 171 -6.32 -8.92 23.88
C ARG A 171 -4.83 -9.22 23.83
N GLU A 172 -4.46 -10.46 23.52
CA GLU A 172 -3.04 -10.86 23.54
C GLU A 172 -2.21 -10.16 22.47
N ILE A 173 -2.80 -9.85 21.30
CA ILE A 173 -2.10 -9.08 20.27
C ILE A 173 -1.86 -7.63 20.71
N VAL A 174 -2.82 -6.99 21.38
CA VAL A 174 -2.60 -5.66 21.97
C VAL A 174 -1.60 -5.71 23.11
N GLN A 175 -1.61 -6.76 23.96
CA GLN A 175 -0.59 -6.95 24.99
C GLN A 175 0.82 -7.06 24.40
N LEU A 176 0.98 -7.79 23.28
CA LEU A 176 2.25 -7.85 22.56
C LEU A 176 2.69 -6.47 22.04
N LEU A 177 1.77 -5.69 21.46
CA LEU A 177 2.04 -4.33 21.01
C LEU A 177 2.42 -3.41 22.18
N SER A 178 1.71 -3.49 23.30
CA SER A 178 2.03 -2.76 24.54
C SER A 178 3.43 -3.08 25.03
N ALA A 179 3.80 -4.37 25.08
CA ALA A 179 5.13 -4.80 25.48
C ALA A 179 6.23 -4.25 24.54
N ILE A 180 5.99 -4.19 23.23
CA ILE A 180 6.91 -3.54 22.29
C ILE A 180 7.03 -2.04 22.58
N TRP A 181 5.91 -1.35 22.87
CA TRP A 181 5.92 0.09 23.12
C TRP A 181 6.58 0.48 24.44
N TRP A 182 6.44 -0.36 25.46
CA TRP A 182 7.05 -0.16 26.77
C TRP A 182 8.46 -0.71 26.90
N GLY A 183 8.97 -1.40 25.88
CA GLY A 183 10.33 -1.94 25.86
C GLY A 183 10.49 -3.20 26.72
N GLU A 184 9.43 -3.99 26.82
CA GLU A 184 9.35 -5.18 27.68
C GLU A 184 9.64 -6.48 26.91
N THR A 185 9.68 -6.44 25.57
CA THR A 185 9.96 -7.64 24.74
C THR A 185 11.45 -7.93 24.58
N ALA A 186 12.28 -6.90 24.40
CA ALA A 186 13.72 -7.00 24.15
C ALA A 186 14.44 -5.76 24.69
N ASN A 187 15.75 -5.64 24.43
CA ASN A 187 16.49 -4.43 24.80
C ASN A 187 15.91 -3.14 24.14
N PRO A 188 16.21 -1.94 24.65
CA PRO A 188 15.59 -0.70 24.17
C PRO A 188 15.81 -0.41 22.67
N GLU A 189 16.98 -0.76 22.14
CA GLU A 189 17.33 -0.57 20.73
C GLU A 189 16.51 -1.49 19.82
N ALA A 190 16.39 -2.77 20.18
CA ALA A 190 15.57 -3.74 19.47
C ALA A 190 14.09 -3.34 19.47
N CYS A 191 13.56 -2.89 20.61
CA CYS A 191 12.18 -2.40 20.70
C CYS A 191 11.96 -1.12 19.87
N ALA A 192 12.94 -0.21 19.84
CA ALA A 192 12.88 0.98 18.99
C ALA A 192 12.86 0.63 17.50
N GLU A 193 13.65 -0.35 17.08
CA GLU A 193 13.67 -0.79 15.69
C GLU A 193 12.39 -1.54 15.30
N MET A 194 11.81 -2.35 16.19
CA MET A 194 10.49 -2.96 15.96
C MET A 194 9.39 -1.89 15.78
N ARG A 195 9.37 -0.84 16.63
CA ARG A 195 8.45 0.29 16.46
C ARG A 195 8.69 1.04 15.15
N ARG A 196 9.95 1.22 14.76
CA ARG A 196 10.30 1.81 13.45
C ARG A 196 9.71 0.97 12.33
N ILE A 197 9.97 -0.33 12.29
CA ILE A 197 9.49 -1.23 11.23
C ILE A 197 7.95 -1.24 11.15
N LEU A 198 7.25 -1.30 12.28
CA LEU A 198 5.78 -1.19 12.33
C LEU A 198 5.26 0.15 11.80
N GLY A 199 6.03 1.22 11.95
CA GLY A 199 5.72 2.54 11.41
C GLY A 199 5.89 2.66 9.89
N LEU A 200 6.61 1.73 9.25
CA LEU A 200 6.92 1.74 7.81
C LEU A 200 5.98 0.83 7.00
N GLN A 201 4.75 0.61 7.48
CA GLN A 201 3.74 -0.13 6.72
C GLN A 201 3.42 0.61 5.42
N ALA A 202 3.64 -0.05 4.27
CA ALA A 202 3.40 0.56 2.96
C ALA A 202 1.92 0.91 2.74
N TRP A 203 0.97 0.14 3.29
CA TRP A 203 -0.47 0.36 3.03
C TRP A 203 -1.28 0.82 4.25
N PRO A 204 -1.51 2.13 4.40
CA PRO A 204 -2.32 2.69 5.48
C PRO A 204 -3.85 2.59 5.28
N HIS A 205 -4.35 1.57 4.60
CA HIS A 205 -5.71 1.57 4.02
C HIS A 205 -6.86 1.12 4.94
N ARG A 206 -6.60 0.73 6.19
CA ARG A 206 -7.66 0.32 7.14
C ARG A 206 -7.65 1.17 8.40
N LEU A 207 -6.76 0.95 9.37
CA LEU A 207 -6.72 1.73 10.61
C LEU A 207 -6.66 3.22 10.32
N ARG A 208 -5.75 3.68 9.44
CA ARG A 208 -5.61 5.12 9.17
C ARG A 208 -6.86 5.75 8.53
N THR A 209 -7.79 4.98 7.98
CA THR A 209 -9.07 5.53 7.51
C THR A 209 -9.90 6.13 8.64
N GLY A 210 -9.69 5.68 9.88
CA GLY A 210 -10.30 6.25 11.08
C GLY A 210 -9.54 7.44 11.68
N PHE A 211 -8.26 7.65 11.32
CA PHE A 211 -7.34 8.58 11.97
C PHE A 211 -6.73 9.61 11.01
N THR A 212 -7.52 10.63 10.66
CA THR A 212 -7.18 11.64 9.65
C THR A 212 -6.68 12.97 10.24
N GLU A 213 -6.62 13.11 11.57
CA GLU A 213 -6.12 14.30 12.21
C GLU A 213 -4.62 14.50 11.91
N SER A 214 -4.22 15.76 11.72
CA SER A 214 -2.81 16.10 11.50
C SER A 214 -1.97 15.68 12.71
N GLY A 215 -0.77 15.14 12.45
CA GLY A 215 0.14 14.65 13.47
C GLY A 215 -0.17 13.26 14.01
N THR A 216 -1.31 12.64 13.69
CA THR A 216 -1.57 11.25 14.10
C THR A 216 -0.71 10.27 13.33
N LYS A 217 0.02 9.42 14.06
CA LYS A 217 0.87 8.35 13.54
C LYS A 217 0.22 7.00 13.81
N VAL A 218 0.19 6.15 12.78
CA VAL A 218 -0.28 4.76 12.92
C VAL A 218 0.84 3.82 12.51
N SER A 219 1.28 3.01 13.47
CA SER A 219 2.28 1.95 13.30
C SER A 219 1.56 0.61 13.44
N ALA A 220 1.49 -0.19 12.36
CA ALA A 220 0.51 -1.26 12.28
C ALA A 220 0.97 -2.45 11.42
N LYS A 221 0.18 -3.54 11.50
CA LYS A 221 0.26 -4.68 10.61
C LYS A 221 -1.13 -5.11 10.16
N THR A 222 -1.33 -5.15 8.84
CA THR A 222 -2.51 -5.74 8.21
C THR A 222 -2.46 -7.26 8.15
N GLY A 223 -3.64 -7.89 8.24
CA GLY A 223 -3.85 -9.32 8.01
C GLY A 223 -4.98 -9.55 7.02
N THR A 224 -4.73 -10.35 5.97
CA THR A 224 -5.74 -10.70 4.97
C THR A 224 -5.66 -12.19 4.69
N LEU A 225 -6.79 -12.87 4.81
CA LEU A 225 -7.05 -14.23 4.34
C LEU A 225 -8.49 -14.27 3.80
N PRO A 226 -8.91 -15.32 3.09
CA PRO A 226 -10.32 -15.48 2.75
C PRO A 226 -11.19 -15.36 4.00
N TYR A 227 -12.29 -14.60 3.89
CA TYR A 227 -13.18 -14.20 5.00
C TYR A 227 -12.59 -13.28 6.07
N TRP A 228 -11.27 -13.22 6.25
CA TRP A 228 -10.65 -12.48 7.36
C TRP A 228 -10.02 -11.16 6.91
N ARG A 229 -10.36 -10.06 7.61
CA ARG A 229 -9.82 -8.72 7.41
C ARG A 229 -9.42 -8.13 8.75
N ASN A 230 -8.11 -7.99 8.94
CA ASN A 230 -7.54 -7.62 10.23
C ASN A 230 -6.61 -6.43 10.07
N GLU A 231 -6.56 -5.55 11.07
CA GLU A 231 -5.41 -4.68 11.27
C GLU A 231 -5.24 -4.40 12.76
N VAL A 232 -3.99 -4.43 13.20
CA VAL A 232 -3.60 -4.16 14.58
C VAL A 232 -2.45 -3.17 14.58
N GLY A 233 -2.36 -2.33 15.60
CA GLY A 233 -1.29 -1.36 15.67
C GLY A 233 -1.40 -0.41 16.84
N VAL A 234 -0.51 0.59 16.85
CA VAL A 234 -0.53 1.69 17.80
C VAL A 234 -0.78 3.00 17.06
N VAL A 235 -1.76 3.74 17.56
CA VAL A 235 -2.12 5.10 17.14
C VAL A 235 -1.50 6.06 18.15
N GLU A 236 -0.65 6.96 17.67
CA GLU A 236 -0.01 8.02 18.46
C GLU A 236 -0.59 9.36 17.97
N ASP A 237 -1.32 10.07 18.81
CA ASP A 237 -1.90 11.37 18.46
C ASP A 237 -0.85 12.49 18.53
N GLY A 238 -1.15 13.64 17.90
CA GLY A 238 -0.26 14.81 17.92
C GLY A 238 -0.02 15.41 19.32
N ASP A 239 -0.87 15.08 20.30
CA ASP A 239 -0.67 15.47 21.71
C ASP A 239 0.22 14.50 22.50
N GLY A 240 0.69 13.43 21.85
CA GLY A 240 1.54 12.40 22.44
C GLY A 240 0.78 11.24 23.09
N SER A 241 -0.56 11.24 23.09
CA SER A 241 -1.36 10.12 23.59
C SER A 241 -1.19 8.89 22.72
N ARG A 242 -1.07 7.70 23.33
CA ARG A 242 -0.79 6.45 22.60
C ARG A 242 -1.85 5.39 22.89
N TYR A 243 -2.41 4.82 21.84
CA TYR A 243 -3.44 3.79 21.93
C TYR A 243 -3.04 2.57 21.13
N ALA A 244 -2.94 1.41 21.77
CA ALA A 244 -2.82 0.14 21.08
C ALA A 244 -4.22 -0.39 20.76
N VAL A 245 -4.44 -0.84 19.53
CA VAL A 245 -5.75 -1.33 19.06
C VAL A 245 -5.59 -2.53 18.13
N ALA A 246 -6.49 -3.49 18.27
CA ALA A 246 -6.62 -4.61 17.37
C ALA A 246 -8.07 -4.74 16.91
N VAL A 247 -8.26 -4.83 15.58
CA VAL A 247 -9.56 -5.07 14.96
C VAL A 247 -9.45 -6.26 14.02
N PHE A 248 -10.26 -7.28 14.28
CA PHE A 248 -10.39 -8.47 13.45
C PHE A 248 -11.81 -8.53 12.92
N LEU A 249 -11.97 -8.70 11.60
CA LEU A 249 -13.27 -8.85 10.96
C LEU A 249 -13.36 -10.18 10.23
N ARG A 250 -14.52 -10.82 10.31
CA ARG A 250 -14.90 -11.97 9.49
C ARG A 250 -16.10 -11.63 8.62
N SER A 251 -15.93 -11.63 7.30
CA SER A 251 -16.99 -11.40 6.32
C SER A 251 -17.76 -12.67 5.98
N THR A 252 -18.95 -12.49 5.41
CA THR A 252 -19.80 -13.58 4.91
C THR A 252 -19.33 -14.18 3.58
N ASP A 253 -18.44 -13.49 2.86
CA ASP A 253 -17.85 -13.91 1.60
C ASP A 253 -16.33 -13.85 1.64
N HIS A 254 -15.69 -14.43 0.63
CA HIS A 254 -14.25 -14.63 0.54
C HIS A 254 -13.53 -13.63 -0.37
N ALA A 255 -14.24 -12.66 -0.96
CA ALA A 255 -13.68 -11.75 -1.94
C ALA A 255 -12.51 -10.96 -1.33
N TYR A 256 -11.39 -10.84 -2.04
CA TYR A 256 -10.21 -10.11 -1.57
C TYR A 256 -10.46 -8.60 -1.58
N ARG A 257 -11.06 -8.08 -2.64
CA ARG A 257 -11.31 -6.65 -2.84
C ARG A 257 -12.66 -6.20 -2.24
N ARG A 258 -12.62 -5.72 -1.00
CA ARG A 258 -13.78 -5.23 -0.23
C ARG A 258 -13.47 -3.90 0.49
N PRO A 259 -13.40 -2.76 -0.24
CA PRO A 259 -12.99 -1.47 0.33
C PRO A 259 -13.84 -1.03 1.54
N GLU A 260 -15.11 -1.40 1.59
CA GLU A 260 -16.01 -1.12 2.71
C GLU A 260 -15.63 -1.88 3.99
N LEU A 261 -15.08 -3.10 3.88
CA LEU A 261 -14.55 -3.85 5.03
C LEU A 261 -13.24 -3.23 5.52
N ASP A 262 -12.38 -2.79 4.61
CA ASP A 262 -11.14 -2.10 4.98
C ASP A 262 -11.46 -0.76 5.69
N ALA A 263 -12.41 0.03 5.19
CA ALA A 263 -12.85 1.26 5.85
C ALA A 263 -13.57 1.02 7.20
N CYS A 264 -14.26 -0.11 7.33
CA CYS A 264 -14.91 -0.52 8.58
C CYS A 264 -13.90 -0.66 9.72
N ILE A 265 -12.71 -1.23 9.45
CA ILE A 265 -11.65 -1.40 10.47
C ILE A 265 -11.23 -0.07 11.09
N GLY A 266 -10.99 0.97 10.28
CA GLY A 266 -10.64 2.29 10.79
C GLY A 266 -11.77 2.92 11.60
N THR A 267 -13.02 2.78 11.13
CA THR A 267 -14.21 3.28 11.84
C THR A 267 -14.38 2.60 13.21
N VAL A 268 -14.24 1.28 13.27
CA VAL A 268 -14.35 0.50 14.50
C VAL A 268 -13.22 0.82 15.48
N ALA A 269 -11.98 0.92 14.98
CA ALA A 269 -10.83 1.30 15.81
C ALA A 269 -11.01 2.70 16.40
N ARG A 270 -11.49 3.66 15.60
CA ARG A 270 -11.83 5.01 16.06
C ARG A 270 -12.89 4.96 17.17
N LEU A 271 -13.99 4.25 16.95
CA LEU A 271 -15.06 4.15 17.95
C LEU A 271 -14.56 3.55 19.27
N ALA A 272 -13.68 2.55 19.22
CA ALA A 272 -13.07 1.97 20.41
C ALA A 272 -12.16 2.97 21.15
N ILE A 273 -11.25 3.65 20.44
CA ILE A 273 -10.34 4.65 21.02
C ILE A 273 -11.09 5.87 21.56
N ASP A 274 -12.16 6.31 20.91
CA ASP A 274 -12.98 7.43 21.38
C ASP A 274 -13.68 7.14 22.71
N GLN A 275 -13.92 5.86 23.07
CA GLN A 275 -14.39 5.50 24.42
C GLN A 275 -13.32 5.71 25.50
N LEU A 276 -12.04 5.67 25.11
CA LEU A 276 -10.89 5.86 25.99
C LEU A 276 -10.50 7.35 26.11
N ARG A 277 -10.80 8.13 25.08
CA ARG A 277 -10.55 9.59 25.05
C ARG A 277 -11.49 10.33 26.00
N VAL A 278 -10.95 11.31 26.71
CA VAL A 278 -11.70 12.20 27.63
C VAL A 278 -12.47 13.31 26.88
N VAL A 279 -12.23 13.48 25.57
CA VAL A 279 -12.96 14.43 24.71
C VAL A 279 -13.38 13.70 23.42
N PRO A 280 -14.68 13.68 23.06
CA PRO A 280 -15.13 13.04 21.82
C PRO A 280 -14.68 13.83 20.58
N SER A 281 -14.10 13.12 19.60
CA SER A 281 -13.77 13.67 18.27
C SER A 281 -14.96 13.50 17.32
N PRO A 282 -15.24 14.44 16.38
CA PRO A 282 -16.35 14.30 15.45
C PRO A 282 -16.08 13.22 14.39
N ALA A 283 -16.90 12.16 14.39
CA ALA A 283 -16.88 11.11 13.38
C ALA A 283 -17.31 11.63 11.99
N ARG A 284 -16.52 11.32 10.94
CA ARG A 284 -16.96 11.44 9.54
C ARG A 284 -16.27 10.42 8.62
N TYR A 285 -17.01 9.44 8.11
CA TYR A 285 -17.45 9.35 6.71
C TYR A 285 -18.15 8.00 6.49
N VAL A 286 -19.30 8.00 5.80
CA VAL A 286 -19.97 6.79 5.30
C VAL A 286 -20.05 6.91 3.79
N PHE A 287 -19.47 5.96 3.07
CA PHE A 287 -19.59 5.91 1.62
C PHE A 287 -20.99 5.46 1.22
N ARG A 288 -21.64 6.24 0.36
CA ARG A 288 -22.82 5.81 -0.40
C ARG A 288 -22.45 5.84 -1.88
N THR A 289 -22.62 4.73 -2.57
CA THR A 289 -22.53 4.64 -4.02
C THR A 289 -23.91 4.85 -4.63
N ALA A 290 -24.00 5.65 -5.70
CA ALA A 290 -25.19 5.77 -6.53
C ALA A 290 -24.83 6.25 -7.93
N GLY A 291 -25.19 5.44 -8.95
CA GLY A 291 -25.37 5.70 -10.39
C GLY A 291 -24.24 6.38 -11.17
N ALA A 292 -24.10 6.06 -12.46
CA ALA A 292 -23.18 6.75 -13.37
C ALA A 292 -23.42 8.28 -13.34
N ARG A 293 -22.40 9.04 -12.93
CA ARG A 293 -22.41 10.50 -12.79
C ARG A 293 -21.76 11.19 -13.99
N THR A 294 -22.29 12.34 -14.39
CA THR A 294 -21.72 13.20 -15.43
C THR A 294 -20.36 13.79 -15.00
N PRO A 295 -19.51 14.25 -15.95
CA PRO A 295 -18.25 14.94 -15.63
C PRO A 295 -18.41 16.14 -14.69
N ALA A 296 -19.55 16.85 -14.77
CA ALA A 296 -19.87 17.97 -13.88
C ALA A 296 -20.09 17.50 -12.43
N GLU A 297 -20.85 16.42 -12.23
CA GLU A 297 -21.10 15.85 -10.90
C GLU A 297 -19.82 15.28 -10.26
N ILE A 298 -18.92 14.71 -11.06
CA ILE A 298 -17.60 14.26 -10.57
C ILE A 298 -16.79 15.46 -10.06
N ARG A 299 -16.76 16.55 -10.82
CA ARG A 299 -16.08 17.80 -10.44
C ARG A 299 -16.70 18.43 -9.19
N ASP A 300 -18.02 18.43 -9.08
CA ASP A 300 -18.73 18.93 -7.89
C ASP A 300 -18.35 18.13 -6.65
N ARG A 301 -18.32 16.79 -6.75
CA ARG A 301 -17.92 15.93 -5.65
C ARG A 301 -16.48 16.14 -5.20
N ALA A 302 -15.56 16.36 -6.14
CA ALA A 302 -14.18 16.70 -5.82
C ALA A 302 -14.11 18.02 -5.02
N ARG A 303 -14.85 19.05 -5.47
CA ARG A 303 -14.93 20.35 -4.76
C ARG A 303 -15.53 20.21 -3.36
N GLU A 304 -16.57 19.40 -3.17
CA GLU A 304 -17.15 19.10 -1.86
C GLU A 304 -16.14 18.44 -0.89
N LEU A 305 -15.22 17.65 -1.44
CA LEU A 305 -14.13 17.00 -0.71
C LEU A 305 -12.88 17.87 -0.59
N GLY A 306 -12.93 19.13 -1.03
CA GLY A 306 -11.80 20.05 -0.93
C GLY A 306 -10.66 19.74 -1.89
N ALA A 307 -10.96 19.23 -3.09
CA ALA A 307 -9.97 18.96 -4.12
C ALA A 307 -10.36 19.53 -5.49
N GLU A 308 -9.36 19.99 -6.23
CA GLU A 308 -9.41 20.11 -7.69
C GLU A 308 -9.15 18.73 -8.32
N LEU A 309 -9.79 18.45 -9.45
CA LEU A 309 -9.71 17.17 -10.13
C LEU A 309 -9.60 17.35 -11.64
N TRP A 310 -8.62 16.66 -12.23
CA TRP A 310 -8.48 16.47 -13.67
C TRP A 310 -8.60 14.97 -13.97
N LEU A 311 -9.31 14.63 -15.03
CA LEU A 311 -9.60 13.23 -15.34
C LEU A 311 -9.61 13.02 -16.84
N HIS A 312 -9.13 11.86 -17.27
CA HIS A 312 -9.42 11.32 -18.58
C HIS A 312 -9.62 9.81 -18.49
N ALA A 313 -10.61 9.30 -19.20
CA ALA A 313 -10.83 7.87 -19.41
C ALA A 313 -10.97 7.59 -20.90
N ARG A 314 -10.43 6.46 -21.35
CA ARG A 314 -10.40 6.03 -22.75
C ARG A 314 -10.73 4.55 -22.85
N ASP A 315 -11.71 4.20 -23.68
CA ASP A 315 -11.90 2.83 -24.15
C ASP A 315 -10.77 2.47 -25.13
N LEU A 316 -10.05 1.39 -24.85
CA LEU A 316 -8.88 1.00 -25.63
C LEU A 316 -9.21 0.44 -27.01
N ASP A 317 -10.43 -0.08 -27.17
CA ASP A 317 -10.90 -0.74 -28.39
C ASP A 317 -11.66 0.22 -29.30
N SER A 318 -12.63 0.96 -28.76
CA SER A 318 -13.43 1.92 -29.54
C SER A 318 -12.73 3.27 -29.72
N GLY A 319 -11.83 3.64 -28.80
CA GLY A 319 -11.22 4.96 -28.74
C GLY A 319 -12.13 6.05 -28.20
N GLU A 320 -13.33 5.73 -27.71
CA GLU A 320 -14.22 6.68 -27.02
C GLU A 320 -13.55 7.22 -25.76
N THR A 321 -13.84 8.49 -25.41
CA THR A 321 -13.18 9.19 -24.31
C THR A 321 -14.16 10.01 -23.47
N ILE A 322 -13.80 10.21 -22.21
CA ILE A 322 -14.46 11.14 -21.28
C ILE A 322 -13.37 11.91 -20.54
N GLY A 323 -13.53 13.23 -20.42
CA GLY A 323 -12.52 14.12 -19.85
C GLY A 323 -13.08 15.18 -18.91
N ILE A 324 -12.25 15.61 -17.96
CA ILE A 324 -12.42 16.79 -17.10
C ILE A 324 -11.09 17.53 -17.15
N ASP A 325 -11.07 18.66 -17.87
CA ASP A 325 -9.87 19.49 -18.06
C ASP A 325 -8.66 18.67 -18.54
N GLU A 326 -8.92 17.66 -19.38
CA GLU A 326 -8.03 16.54 -19.70
C GLU A 326 -6.75 16.92 -20.45
N THR A 327 -6.70 18.11 -21.03
CA THR A 327 -5.53 18.67 -21.72
C THR A 327 -4.72 19.62 -20.85
N THR A 328 -5.14 19.86 -19.61
CA THR A 328 -4.43 20.73 -18.67
C THR A 328 -3.17 20.03 -18.16
N PRO A 329 -1.99 20.68 -18.21
CA PRO A 329 -0.79 20.14 -17.59
C PRO A 329 -0.95 20.00 -16.07
N VAL A 330 -0.64 18.81 -15.56
CA VAL A 330 -0.70 18.45 -14.14
C VAL A 330 0.64 17.88 -13.68
N VAL A 331 0.93 18.04 -12.40
CA VAL A 331 2.10 17.41 -11.76
C VAL A 331 1.86 15.92 -11.66
N THR A 332 2.82 15.12 -12.12
CA THR A 332 2.68 13.66 -12.14
C THR A 332 2.88 13.04 -10.77
N ALA A 333 3.73 13.65 -9.94
CA ALA A 333 4.38 12.93 -8.83
C ALA A 333 4.93 11.60 -9.36
N SER A 334 4.90 10.52 -8.59
CA SER A 334 5.43 9.21 -9.03
C SER A 334 4.75 8.55 -10.26
N VAL A 335 3.73 9.17 -10.89
CA VAL A 335 3.20 8.71 -12.18
C VAL A 335 4.24 8.82 -13.31
N PHE A 336 5.24 9.70 -13.20
CA PHE A 336 6.31 9.82 -14.20
C PHE A 336 7.11 8.52 -14.40
N LYS A 337 7.03 7.58 -13.45
CA LYS A 337 7.71 6.28 -13.51
C LYS A 337 7.18 5.38 -14.65
N VAL A 338 5.97 5.64 -15.17
CA VAL A 338 5.40 4.92 -16.32
C VAL A 338 6.28 5.04 -17.59
N PRO A 339 6.56 6.25 -18.13
CA PRO A 339 7.46 6.36 -19.29
C PRO A 339 8.90 5.93 -19.01
N VAL A 340 9.39 6.06 -17.77
CA VAL A 340 10.72 5.53 -17.38
C VAL A 340 10.75 4.00 -17.50
N SER A 341 9.71 3.31 -17.02
CA SER A 341 9.59 1.85 -17.16
C SER A 341 9.51 1.41 -18.63
N LEU A 342 8.84 2.18 -19.47
CA LEU A 342 8.74 1.88 -20.90
C LEU A 342 10.11 1.99 -21.59
N GLU A 343 10.89 3.02 -21.27
CA GLU A 343 12.23 3.16 -21.84
C GLU A 343 13.17 2.05 -21.37
N LEU A 344 13.11 1.65 -20.09
CA LEU A 344 13.86 0.49 -19.59
C LEU A 344 13.49 -0.78 -20.35
N ALA A 345 12.19 -1.04 -20.51
CA ALA A 345 11.71 -2.22 -21.22
C ALA A 345 12.11 -2.20 -22.70
N ARG A 346 12.09 -1.02 -23.34
CA ARG A 346 12.55 -0.84 -24.73
C ARG A 346 14.03 -1.20 -24.85
N GLN A 347 14.89 -0.60 -24.01
CA GLN A 347 16.33 -0.84 -23.99
C GLN A 347 16.67 -2.30 -23.68
N ALA A 348 15.90 -2.94 -22.80
CA ALA A 348 16.07 -4.37 -22.50
C ALA A 348 15.81 -5.26 -23.72
N VAL A 349 14.71 -5.00 -24.43
CA VAL A 349 14.33 -5.80 -25.60
C VAL A 349 15.24 -5.53 -26.80
N THR A 350 15.82 -4.34 -26.92
CA THR A 350 16.82 -4.01 -27.95
C THR A 350 18.24 -4.46 -27.59
N GLY A 351 18.44 -5.02 -26.39
CA GLY A 351 19.74 -5.53 -25.93
C GLY A 351 20.71 -4.47 -25.39
N GLU A 352 20.24 -3.25 -25.14
CA GLU A 352 21.00 -2.15 -24.53
C GLU A 352 21.13 -2.28 -23.00
N VAL A 353 20.17 -2.97 -22.36
CA VAL A 353 20.12 -3.25 -20.92
C VAL A 353 19.93 -4.74 -20.66
N ASP A 354 20.72 -5.33 -19.78
CA ASP A 354 20.44 -6.67 -19.22
C ASP A 354 19.61 -6.52 -17.94
N LEU A 355 18.35 -6.94 -17.98
CA LEU A 355 17.47 -6.86 -16.81
C LEU A 355 17.90 -7.79 -15.67
N THR A 356 18.69 -8.84 -15.95
CA THR A 356 19.19 -9.78 -14.93
C THR A 356 20.46 -9.29 -14.24
N GLU A 357 21.10 -8.25 -14.78
CA GLU A 357 22.26 -7.61 -14.17
C GLU A 357 21.89 -7.13 -12.76
N ARG A 358 22.62 -7.61 -11.76
CA ARG A 358 22.46 -7.23 -10.35
C ARG A 358 23.40 -6.09 -10.01
N VAL A 359 22.84 -5.07 -9.37
CA VAL A 359 23.59 -3.92 -8.86
C VAL A 359 23.62 -3.94 -7.35
N LYS A 360 24.71 -3.42 -6.78
CA LYS A 360 24.81 -3.16 -5.35
C LYS A 360 24.13 -1.83 -5.04
N VAL A 361 23.11 -1.88 -4.22
CA VAL A 361 22.38 -0.71 -3.74
C VAL A 361 22.83 -0.43 -2.32
N ASP A 362 23.60 0.64 -2.12
CA ASP A 362 24.00 1.09 -0.79
C ASP A 362 22.85 1.86 -0.11
N ASN A 363 22.90 1.97 1.22
CA ASN A 363 21.91 2.71 1.98
C ASN A 363 22.09 4.24 1.82
N GLY A 364 21.02 5.00 2.07
CA GLY A 364 21.10 6.47 2.13
C GLY A 364 21.23 7.21 0.79
N LEU A 365 20.91 6.57 -0.35
CA LEU A 365 20.99 7.20 -1.67
C LEU A 365 19.94 8.31 -1.89
N VAL A 366 18.67 8.00 -1.69
CA VAL A 366 17.55 8.95 -1.79
C VAL A 366 16.54 8.64 -0.70
N ALA A 367 15.96 9.69 -0.13
CA ALA A 367 14.97 9.54 0.93
C ALA A 367 13.66 8.96 0.37
N SER A 368 13.09 8.02 1.13
CA SER A 368 11.74 7.50 0.92
C SER A 368 11.29 6.81 2.20
N PRO A 369 10.00 6.89 2.56
CA PRO A 369 9.47 6.16 3.71
C PRO A 369 9.41 4.64 3.48
N PHE A 370 9.58 4.16 2.24
CA PHE A 370 9.43 2.74 1.90
C PHE A 370 10.51 2.25 0.91
N GLY A 371 10.56 0.93 0.72
CA GLY A 371 11.45 0.28 -0.23
C GLY A 371 12.91 0.22 0.23
N LEU A 372 13.83 0.26 -0.72
CA LEU A 372 15.27 0.15 -0.52
C LEU A 372 15.84 1.30 0.34
N ALA A 373 15.20 2.47 0.34
CA ALA A 373 15.62 3.59 1.21
C ALA A 373 15.52 3.26 2.71
N ALA A 374 14.63 2.35 3.08
CA ALA A 374 14.42 1.95 4.47
C ALA A 374 15.39 0.85 4.96
N HIS A 375 16.23 0.32 4.05
CA HIS A 375 17.23 -0.71 4.37
C HIS A 375 18.32 -0.16 5.28
N ARG A 376 18.86 -1.05 6.12
CA ARG A 376 20.00 -0.74 6.98
C ARG A 376 21.32 -1.19 6.36
N ASP A 377 21.31 -2.24 5.55
CA ASP A 377 22.48 -2.72 4.81
C ASP A 377 22.27 -2.57 3.29
N HIS A 378 23.32 -2.85 2.52
CA HIS A 378 23.21 -2.85 1.06
C HIS A 378 22.34 -4.00 0.55
N ALA A 379 21.81 -3.92 -0.66
CA ALA A 379 21.15 -5.03 -1.35
C ALA A 379 21.88 -5.37 -2.66
N LEU A 380 21.86 -6.64 -3.07
CA LEU A 380 22.20 -7.04 -4.45
C LEU A 380 20.92 -7.41 -5.18
N ILE A 381 20.47 -6.58 -6.12
CA ILE A 381 19.16 -6.68 -6.77
C ILE A 381 19.26 -6.41 -8.28
N SER A 382 18.45 -7.08 -9.09
CA SER A 382 18.47 -6.95 -10.56
C SER A 382 17.73 -5.69 -11.05
N TYR A 383 18.07 -5.21 -12.25
CA TYR A 383 17.30 -4.14 -12.89
C TYR A 383 15.83 -4.53 -13.13
N ARG A 384 15.53 -5.81 -13.35
CA ARG A 384 14.16 -6.32 -13.44
C ARG A 384 13.37 -6.06 -12.17
N ASP A 385 13.98 -6.37 -11.02
CA ASP A 385 13.32 -6.24 -9.72
C ASP A 385 13.33 -4.78 -9.24
N LEU A 386 14.33 -3.97 -9.62
CA LEU A 386 14.26 -2.51 -9.46
C LEU A 386 13.07 -1.91 -10.21
N ALA A 387 12.83 -2.32 -11.46
CA ALA A 387 11.66 -1.88 -12.22
C ALA A 387 10.34 -2.26 -11.54
N LEU A 388 10.28 -3.48 -10.99
CA LEU A 388 9.13 -3.94 -10.21
C LEU A 388 8.91 -3.05 -8.98
N LEU A 389 9.94 -2.81 -8.17
CA LEU A 389 9.84 -1.95 -6.98
C LEU A 389 9.46 -0.50 -7.32
N MET A 390 10.05 0.05 -8.39
CA MET A 390 9.73 1.38 -8.92
C MET A 390 8.23 1.51 -9.25
N MET A 391 7.63 0.46 -9.82
CA MET A 391 6.23 0.48 -10.24
C MET A 391 5.26 0.13 -9.10
N VAL A 392 5.59 -0.86 -8.28
CA VAL A 392 4.68 -1.51 -7.33
C VAL A 392 4.60 -0.77 -6.00
N ILE A 393 5.74 -0.44 -5.39
CA ILE A 393 5.78 0.32 -4.12
C ILE A 393 6.27 1.76 -4.31
N SER A 394 6.47 2.18 -5.56
CA SER A 394 6.95 3.53 -5.87
C SER A 394 8.33 3.84 -5.30
N ASP A 395 9.22 2.86 -5.24
CA ASP A 395 10.54 2.99 -4.63
C ASP A 395 11.39 4.09 -5.30
N ASN A 396 11.81 5.11 -4.53
CA ASN A 396 12.59 6.23 -5.07
C ASN A 396 14.03 5.83 -5.45
N VAL A 397 14.68 4.96 -4.66
CA VAL A 397 16.04 4.49 -4.95
C VAL A 397 16.05 3.69 -6.25
N ALA A 398 15.09 2.78 -6.41
CA ALA A 398 14.95 2.01 -7.63
C ALA A 398 14.64 2.90 -8.84
N THR A 399 13.83 3.95 -8.64
CA THR A 399 13.53 4.93 -9.70
C THR A 399 14.77 5.63 -10.18
N ASP A 400 15.60 6.13 -9.26
CA ASP A 400 16.78 6.91 -9.60
C ASP A 400 17.83 6.04 -10.29
N LEU A 401 18.05 4.81 -9.80
CA LEU A 401 18.95 3.84 -10.43
C LEU A 401 18.49 3.41 -11.83
N VAL A 402 17.17 3.20 -12.03
CA VAL A 402 16.62 2.89 -13.35
C VAL A 402 16.75 4.10 -14.28
N LEU A 403 16.40 5.30 -13.82
CA LEU A 403 16.47 6.51 -14.63
C LEU A 403 17.91 6.89 -14.98
N GLU A 404 18.87 6.67 -14.08
CA GLU A 404 20.29 6.78 -14.34
C GLU A 404 20.74 5.77 -15.42
N ARG A 405 20.29 4.51 -15.32
CA ARG A 405 20.66 3.46 -16.28
C ARG A 405 20.14 3.71 -17.70
N VAL A 406 18.92 4.24 -17.84
CA VAL A 406 18.28 4.45 -19.15
C VAL A 406 18.56 5.85 -19.73
N GLY A 407 18.80 6.85 -18.87
CA GLY A 407 19.06 8.23 -19.25
C GLY A 407 17.80 9.06 -19.50
N LYS A 408 17.74 10.26 -18.89
CA LYS A 408 16.61 11.20 -19.05
C LYS A 408 16.42 11.66 -20.50
N ASP A 409 17.52 11.86 -21.24
CA ASP A 409 17.46 12.27 -22.66
C ASP A 409 16.78 11.20 -23.53
N GLN A 410 17.00 9.91 -23.21
CA GLN A 410 16.36 8.80 -23.90
C GLN A 410 14.86 8.74 -23.58
N VAL A 411 14.48 8.96 -22.32
CA VAL A 411 13.06 9.08 -21.93
C VAL A 411 12.40 10.27 -22.64
N ALA A 412 13.08 11.42 -22.73
CA ALA A 412 12.57 12.59 -23.44
C ALA A 412 12.43 12.35 -24.96
N ALA A 413 13.39 11.65 -25.57
CA ALA A 413 13.32 11.25 -26.97
C ALA A 413 12.14 10.29 -27.22
N LEU A 414 11.97 9.28 -26.37
CA LEU A 414 10.83 8.35 -26.42
C LEU A 414 9.49 9.10 -26.36
N LEU A 415 9.32 9.99 -25.39
CA LEU A 415 8.09 10.79 -25.25
C LEU A 415 7.81 11.65 -26.48
N LYS A 416 8.86 12.24 -27.07
CA LYS A 416 8.76 13.03 -28.30
C LYS A 416 8.34 12.16 -29.49
N ASP A 417 8.93 10.98 -29.65
CA ASP A 417 8.62 10.06 -30.75
C ASP A 417 7.18 9.52 -30.66
N LEU A 418 6.66 9.35 -29.43
CA LEU A 418 5.25 9.04 -29.16
C LEU A 418 4.30 10.25 -29.29
N GLY A 419 4.84 11.44 -29.57
CA GLY A 419 4.06 12.67 -29.70
C GLY A 419 3.41 13.14 -28.39
N LEU A 420 4.02 12.84 -27.24
CA LEU A 420 3.58 13.25 -25.91
C LEU A 420 4.26 14.56 -25.50
N SER A 421 3.89 15.65 -26.18
CA SER A 421 4.57 16.95 -26.08
C SER A 421 4.36 17.70 -24.76
N ALA A 422 3.29 17.39 -24.02
CA ALA A 422 3.03 17.98 -22.71
C ALA A 422 3.63 17.16 -21.55
N THR A 423 4.05 15.93 -21.83
CA THR A 423 4.67 15.01 -20.87
C THR A 423 6.18 15.24 -20.79
N ALA A 424 6.70 15.38 -19.57
CA ALA A 424 8.12 15.60 -19.33
C ALA A 424 8.58 14.96 -18.02
N VAL A 425 9.82 14.45 -18.02
CA VAL A 425 10.52 13.89 -16.85
C VAL A 425 11.89 14.60 -16.70
N PRO A 426 11.93 15.87 -16.26
CA PRO A 426 13.19 16.61 -16.13
C PRO A 426 14.02 16.15 -14.92
N GLN A 427 13.35 15.65 -13.88
CA GLN A 427 13.96 15.30 -12.61
C GLN A 427 13.86 13.80 -12.29
N ASN A 428 14.83 13.31 -11.53
CA ASN A 428 14.71 12.08 -10.76
C ASN A 428 14.08 12.38 -9.37
N CYS A 429 13.91 11.37 -8.52
CA CYS A 429 13.34 11.53 -7.19
C CYS A 429 14.22 12.41 -6.30
N ALA A 430 15.53 12.18 -6.24
CA ALA A 430 16.44 12.96 -5.40
C ALA A 430 16.41 14.46 -5.74
N GLU A 431 16.47 14.82 -7.02
CA GLU A 431 16.39 16.21 -7.49
C GLU A 431 15.04 16.83 -7.17
N LEU A 432 13.93 16.10 -7.37
CA LEU A 432 12.60 16.58 -7.04
C LEU A 432 12.48 16.90 -5.55
N LEU A 433 12.93 16.00 -4.67
CA LEU A 433 12.91 16.21 -3.22
C LEU A 433 13.83 17.36 -2.80
N ALA A 434 15.00 17.48 -3.43
CA ALA A 434 15.91 18.60 -3.20
C ALA A 434 15.25 19.95 -3.49
N THR A 435 14.46 20.08 -4.57
CA THR A 435 13.75 21.34 -4.85
C THR A 435 12.76 21.72 -3.75
N ILE A 436 12.10 20.74 -3.12
CA ILE A 436 11.18 20.99 -1.99
C ILE A 436 11.97 21.51 -0.79
N GLY A 437 13.09 20.85 -0.44
CA GLY A 437 13.97 21.30 0.64
C GLY A 437 14.53 22.70 0.42
N GLU A 438 14.99 23.00 -0.80
CA GLU A 438 15.49 24.33 -1.19
C GLU A 438 14.41 25.42 -1.08
N ASP A 439 13.21 25.18 -1.60
CA ASP A 439 12.11 26.14 -1.59
C ASP A 439 11.60 26.41 -0.15
N LEU A 440 11.66 25.38 0.70
CA LEU A 440 11.24 25.46 2.09
C LEU A 440 12.36 25.86 3.06
N GLY A 441 13.62 25.82 2.64
CA GLY A 441 14.78 26.02 3.51
C GLY A 441 14.88 24.97 4.61
N ILE A 442 14.50 23.72 4.32
CA ILE A 442 14.54 22.57 5.23
C ILE A 442 15.31 21.41 4.61
N ASP A 443 15.79 20.49 5.44
CA ASP A 443 16.24 19.18 4.98
C ASP A 443 15.01 18.27 4.84
N TYR A 444 14.53 18.07 3.61
CA TYR A 444 13.29 17.34 3.35
C TYR A 444 13.56 15.87 3.01
N GLY A 445 13.17 14.98 3.92
CA GLY A 445 13.44 13.53 3.83
C GLY A 445 12.33 12.71 3.18
N ASP A 446 11.49 13.31 2.33
CA ASP A 446 10.25 12.67 1.82
C ASP A 446 9.30 12.24 2.95
N ASP A 447 9.26 13.05 4.01
CA ASP A 447 8.44 12.83 5.18
C ASP A 447 7.45 13.97 5.34
N GLU A 448 6.16 13.68 5.16
CA GLU A 448 5.10 14.70 5.25
C GLU A 448 5.05 15.38 6.64
N ARG A 449 5.67 14.78 7.68
CA ARG A 449 5.82 15.40 9.00
C ARG A 449 6.69 16.66 8.96
N ASP A 450 7.70 16.69 8.11
CA ASP A 450 8.56 17.87 7.92
C ASP A 450 7.77 19.06 7.36
N LEU A 451 6.56 18.80 6.85
CA LEU A 451 5.67 19.78 6.23
C LEU A 451 4.49 20.18 7.13
N ALA A 452 4.33 19.58 8.31
CA ALA A 452 3.15 19.76 9.15
C ALA A 452 2.90 21.23 9.56
N GLU A 453 3.97 22.01 9.76
CA GLU A 453 3.92 23.43 10.13
C GLU A 453 4.01 24.38 8.92
N VAL A 454 4.06 23.85 7.70
CA VAL A 454 4.20 24.64 6.47
C VAL A 454 2.81 25.06 5.98
N SER A 455 2.62 26.36 5.74
CA SER A 455 1.34 26.87 5.23
C SER A 455 1.04 26.36 3.82
N VAL A 456 -0.25 26.16 3.52
CA VAL A 456 -0.72 25.77 2.18
C VAL A 456 -0.25 26.72 1.09
N GLU A 457 -0.27 28.03 1.35
CA GLU A 457 0.23 29.03 0.41
C GLU A 457 1.70 28.80 0.05
N ARG A 458 2.53 28.45 1.05
CA ARG A 458 3.94 28.16 0.83
C ARG A 458 4.15 26.84 0.08
N LEU A 459 3.35 25.81 0.39
CA LEU A 459 3.37 24.53 -0.35
C LEU A 459 2.96 24.72 -1.81
N LEU A 460 1.92 25.51 -2.09
CA LEU A 460 1.48 25.81 -3.46
C LEU A 460 2.53 26.58 -4.27
N GLY A 461 3.47 27.26 -3.60
CA GLY A 461 4.59 27.96 -4.24
C GLY A 461 5.79 27.08 -4.60
N LEU A 462 5.77 25.78 -4.29
CA LEU A 462 6.87 24.87 -4.58
C LEU A 462 7.05 24.65 -6.09
N ARG A 463 8.31 24.65 -6.56
CA ARG A 463 8.67 24.23 -7.93
C ARG A 463 8.17 22.81 -8.20
N ALA A 464 8.28 21.93 -7.20
CA ALA A 464 7.78 20.55 -7.27
C ALA A 464 6.26 20.44 -7.53
N LEU A 465 5.49 21.48 -7.21
CA LEU A 465 4.03 21.54 -7.45
C LEU A 465 3.63 22.40 -8.66
N THR A 466 4.61 22.92 -9.42
CA THR A 466 4.38 23.77 -10.58
C THR A 466 4.68 22.97 -11.87
N PRO A 467 3.66 22.58 -12.68
CA PRO A 467 3.86 21.70 -13.84
C PRO A 467 4.96 22.13 -14.82
N ALA A 468 5.15 23.45 -15.02
CA ALA A 468 6.17 23.98 -15.91
C ALA A 468 7.61 23.69 -15.44
N GLU A 469 7.81 23.46 -14.14
CA GLU A 469 9.11 23.36 -13.47
C GLU A 469 9.42 21.94 -12.97
N THR A 470 8.52 20.99 -13.17
CA THR A 470 8.61 19.63 -12.60
C THR A 470 8.18 18.55 -13.60
N CYS A 471 8.24 17.28 -13.17
CA CYS A 471 7.65 16.16 -13.88
C CYS A 471 6.14 16.39 -14.09
N ARG A 472 5.70 16.35 -15.35
CA ARG A 472 4.32 16.71 -15.74
C ARG A 472 3.79 15.82 -16.86
N THR A 473 2.47 15.84 -17.00
CA THR A 473 1.71 15.22 -18.10
C THR A 473 0.39 15.97 -18.25
N THR A 474 -0.45 15.56 -19.20
CA THR A 474 -1.90 15.78 -19.13
C THR A 474 -2.61 14.44 -18.86
N PRO A 475 -3.84 14.43 -18.31
CA PRO A 475 -4.66 13.23 -18.24
C PRO A 475 -4.87 12.55 -19.60
N GLU A 476 -5.06 13.31 -20.68
CA GLU A 476 -5.16 12.76 -22.04
C GLU A 476 -3.88 12.04 -22.46
N GLU A 477 -2.72 12.68 -22.36
CA GLU A 477 -1.46 12.13 -22.85
C GLU A 477 -1.06 10.84 -22.11
N ILE A 478 -1.25 10.80 -20.79
CA ILE A 478 -0.91 9.60 -20.02
C ILE A 478 -1.82 8.41 -20.35
N THR A 479 -3.12 8.64 -20.57
CA THR A 479 -4.02 7.55 -20.99
C THR A 479 -3.78 7.13 -22.44
N ARG A 480 -3.31 8.04 -23.31
CA ARG A 480 -2.85 7.72 -24.66
C ARG A 480 -1.58 6.86 -24.62
N LEU A 481 -0.64 7.15 -23.72
CA LEU A 481 0.53 6.31 -23.46
C LEU A 481 0.11 4.91 -22.98
N LEU A 482 -0.79 4.83 -22.01
CA LEU A 482 -1.31 3.54 -21.51
C LEU A 482 -2.02 2.74 -22.61
N ALA A 483 -2.83 3.39 -23.45
CA ALA A 483 -3.46 2.75 -24.59
C ALA A 483 -2.43 2.20 -25.58
N ALA A 484 -1.41 2.98 -25.92
CA ALA A 484 -0.33 2.55 -26.80
C ALA A 484 0.45 1.37 -26.19
N ILE A 485 0.71 1.37 -24.87
CA ILE A 485 1.33 0.23 -24.18
C ILE A 485 0.42 -1.01 -24.28
N TRP A 486 -0.89 -0.89 -24.02
CA TRP A 486 -1.81 -2.03 -24.04
C TRP A 486 -2.08 -2.59 -25.44
N ARG A 487 -1.82 -1.81 -26.48
CA ARG A 487 -1.95 -2.23 -27.89
C ARG A 487 -0.63 -2.60 -28.55
N ASP A 488 0.47 -2.64 -27.77
CA ASP A 488 1.82 -2.91 -28.27
C ASP A 488 2.31 -1.90 -29.33
N GLU A 489 1.83 -0.65 -29.25
CA GLU A 489 2.14 0.44 -30.16
C GLU A 489 3.21 1.40 -29.60
N ALA A 490 3.45 1.38 -28.28
CA ALA A 490 4.37 2.31 -27.63
C ALA A 490 5.86 1.90 -27.76
N ALA A 491 6.13 0.61 -27.95
CA ALA A 491 7.45 -0.01 -28.04
C ALA A 491 7.29 -1.42 -28.64
N PRO A 492 8.38 -2.18 -28.91
CA PRO A 492 8.25 -3.58 -29.31
C PRO A 492 7.31 -4.37 -28.37
N PRO A 493 6.49 -5.32 -28.87
CA PRO A 493 5.47 -5.99 -28.04
C PRO A 493 5.99 -6.62 -26.75
N ALA A 494 7.21 -7.17 -26.77
CA ALA A 494 7.85 -7.71 -25.58
C ALA A 494 8.13 -6.64 -24.50
N ALA A 495 8.47 -5.41 -24.90
CA ALA A 495 8.71 -4.30 -23.98
C ALA A 495 7.38 -3.80 -23.37
N CYS A 496 6.35 -3.64 -24.21
CA CYS A 496 5.01 -3.30 -23.75
C CYS A 496 4.46 -4.34 -22.77
N LYS A 497 4.72 -5.63 -23.03
CA LYS A 497 4.37 -6.72 -22.11
C LYS A 497 5.06 -6.56 -20.74
N LEU A 498 6.36 -6.27 -20.70
CA LEU A 498 7.08 -6.04 -19.43
C LEU A 498 6.44 -4.92 -18.60
N VAL A 499 6.08 -3.81 -19.24
CA VAL A 499 5.40 -2.70 -18.55
C VAL A 499 4.03 -3.12 -18.01
N ARG A 500 3.23 -3.85 -18.81
CA ARG A 500 1.95 -4.40 -18.34
C ARG A 500 2.12 -5.35 -17.17
N ASP A 501 3.14 -6.20 -17.20
CA ASP A 501 3.44 -7.14 -16.12
C ASP A 501 3.77 -6.35 -14.83
N TRP A 502 4.70 -5.38 -14.88
CA TRP A 502 5.06 -4.56 -13.72
C TRP A 502 3.88 -3.74 -13.18
N MET A 503 3.10 -3.10 -14.05
CA MET A 503 1.89 -2.35 -13.63
C MET A 503 0.79 -3.26 -13.08
N GLY A 504 0.72 -4.50 -13.56
CA GLY A 504 -0.25 -5.50 -13.10
C GLY A 504 0.02 -5.99 -11.67
N HIS A 505 1.24 -5.79 -11.16
CA HIS A 505 1.59 -6.04 -9.76
C HIS A 505 1.26 -4.85 -8.84
N GLN A 506 0.49 -3.86 -9.31
CA GLN A 506 0.01 -2.77 -8.45
C GLN A 506 -0.76 -3.35 -7.26
N ILE A 507 -0.40 -2.87 -6.07
CA ILE A 507 -0.81 -3.42 -4.77
C ILE A 507 -1.59 -2.41 -3.94
N TRP A 508 -1.82 -1.18 -4.45
CA TRP A 508 -2.54 -0.13 -3.73
C TRP A 508 -4.07 -0.31 -3.88
N PRO A 509 -4.80 -0.72 -2.82
CA PRO A 509 -6.21 -1.10 -2.98
C PRO A 509 -7.19 0.08 -2.84
N HIS A 510 -6.73 1.24 -2.35
CA HIS A 510 -7.60 2.31 -1.83
C HIS A 510 -7.73 3.53 -2.75
N ARG A 511 -7.20 3.47 -3.97
CA ARG A 511 -7.36 4.51 -5.02
C ARG A 511 -8.13 3.95 -6.22
N LEU A 512 -7.56 3.83 -7.42
CA LEU A 512 -8.27 3.30 -8.61
C LEU A 512 -8.97 1.98 -8.29
N THR A 513 -8.25 1.04 -7.69
CA THR A 513 -8.76 -0.27 -7.29
C THR A 513 -10.02 -0.20 -6.43
N SER A 514 -10.18 0.83 -5.59
CA SER A 514 -11.36 0.96 -4.71
C SER A 514 -12.64 1.30 -5.48
N GLY A 515 -12.51 1.82 -6.71
CA GLY A 515 -13.63 2.09 -7.60
C GLY A 515 -14.17 0.86 -8.33
N PHE A 516 -13.40 -0.22 -8.37
CA PHE A 516 -13.70 -1.42 -9.17
C PHE A 516 -13.73 -2.65 -8.25
N PRO A 517 -14.75 -2.80 -7.38
CA PRO A 517 -14.88 -3.97 -6.51
C PRO A 517 -15.09 -5.25 -7.33
N GLY A 518 -14.70 -6.40 -6.77
CA GLY A 518 -14.69 -7.68 -7.47
C GLY A 518 -13.27 -8.12 -7.83
N ASP A 519 -12.98 -9.40 -7.60
CA ASP A 519 -11.64 -9.97 -7.84
C ASP A 519 -11.41 -10.28 -9.34
N GLU A 520 -12.49 -10.32 -10.12
CA GLU A 520 -12.49 -10.60 -11.56
C GLU A 520 -12.11 -9.40 -12.43
N ILE A 521 -12.24 -8.17 -11.91
CA ILE A 521 -11.79 -6.96 -12.59
C ILE A 521 -10.30 -6.77 -12.30
N LYS A 522 -9.47 -6.74 -13.34
CA LYS A 522 -8.04 -6.47 -13.18
C LYS A 522 -7.78 -4.97 -13.29
N VAL A 523 -7.09 -4.41 -12.31
CA VAL A 523 -6.65 -3.02 -12.31
C VAL A 523 -5.12 -3.01 -12.27
N SER A 524 -4.51 -2.47 -13.32
CA SER A 524 -3.05 -2.30 -13.42
C SER A 524 -2.74 -0.81 -13.36
N GLY A 525 -1.88 -0.35 -12.46
CA GLY A 525 -1.80 1.09 -12.19
C GLY A 525 -0.47 1.59 -11.63
N LYS A 526 -0.34 2.92 -11.59
CA LYS A 526 0.76 3.63 -10.94
C LYS A 526 0.23 4.83 -10.17
N THR A 527 0.48 4.83 -8.87
CA THR A 527 0.15 5.93 -7.96
C THR A 527 1.18 7.06 -8.04
N GLY A 528 0.74 8.28 -7.73
CA GLY A 528 1.59 9.44 -7.52
C GLY A 528 1.16 10.20 -6.26
N THR A 529 2.12 10.54 -5.40
CA THR A 529 1.88 11.37 -4.22
C THR A 529 3.01 12.36 -4.04
N LEU A 530 2.63 13.60 -3.79
CA LEU A 530 3.44 14.73 -3.35
C LEU A 530 2.57 15.56 -2.40
N PRO A 531 3.12 16.53 -1.67
CA PRO A 531 2.32 17.44 -0.85
C PRO A 531 1.17 18.04 -1.67
N LEU A 532 -0.05 18.01 -1.12
CA LEU A 532 -1.30 18.42 -1.79
C LEU A 532 -1.70 17.62 -3.05
N VAL A 533 -0.85 16.74 -3.60
CA VAL A 533 -1.10 16.06 -4.88
C VAL A 533 -1.29 14.57 -4.67
N ARG A 534 -2.44 14.04 -5.11
CA ARG A 534 -2.73 12.60 -5.10
C ARG A 534 -3.27 12.20 -6.46
N ASN A 535 -2.55 11.31 -7.12
CA ASN A 535 -2.86 10.87 -8.47
C ASN A 535 -2.83 9.35 -8.55
N GLU A 536 -3.54 8.81 -9.52
CA GLU A 536 -3.28 7.47 -10.02
C GLU A 536 -3.72 7.34 -11.48
N VAL A 537 -2.95 6.59 -12.24
CA VAL A 537 -3.25 6.23 -13.62
C VAL A 537 -3.19 4.72 -13.79
N GLY A 538 -3.98 4.16 -14.68
CA GLY A 538 -4.00 2.72 -14.88
C GLY A 538 -4.93 2.24 -15.98
N VAL A 539 -4.95 0.92 -16.18
CA VAL A 539 -5.86 0.22 -17.07
C VAL A 539 -6.74 -0.72 -16.27
N VAL A 540 -8.04 -0.65 -16.53
CA VAL A 540 -9.09 -1.51 -15.96
C VAL A 540 -9.54 -2.50 -17.02
N GLU A 541 -9.41 -3.79 -16.74
CA GLU A 541 -9.75 -4.89 -17.64
C GLU A 541 -10.90 -5.71 -17.03
N TYR A 542 -12.02 -5.80 -17.75
CA TYR A 542 -13.21 -6.54 -17.33
C TYR A 542 -13.22 -7.97 -17.89
N PRO A 543 -13.92 -8.92 -17.24
CA PRO A 543 -14.05 -10.29 -17.72
C PRO A 543 -14.73 -10.42 -19.09
N ASP A 544 -15.54 -9.44 -19.48
CA ASP A 544 -16.20 -9.37 -20.79
C ASP A 544 -15.26 -8.92 -21.93
N GLY A 545 -14.00 -8.63 -21.60
CA GLY A 545 -12.99 -8.16 -22.53
C GLY A 545 -12.89 -6.65 -22.65
N GLY A 546 -13.76 -5.87 -21.98
CA GLY A 546 -13.69 -4.41 -21.99
C GLY A 546 -12.43 -3.89 -21.28
N ARG A 547 -11.70 -2.97 -21.93
CA ARG A 547 -10.44 -2.40 -21.40
C ARG A 547 -10.45 -0.89 -21.46
N TYR A 548 -10.12 -0.25 -20.34
CA TYR A 548 -10.22 1.19 -20.19
C TYR A 548 -8.96 1.77 -19.54
N ALA A 549 -8.27 2.69 -20.22
CA ALA A 549 -7.22 3.50 -19.59
C ALA A 549 -7.85 4.68 -18.86
N VAL A 550 -7.43 4.94 -17.63
CA VAL A 550 -7.94 6.04 -16.80
C VAL A 550 -6.77 6.76 -16.13
N GLY A 551 -6.81 8.08 -16.11
CA GLY A 551 -5.92 8.91 -15.31
C GLY A 551 -6.72 9.90 -14.49
N VAL A 552 -6.54 9.88 -13.18
CA VAL A 552 -7.18 10.82 -12.24
C VAL A 552 -6.10 11.53 -11.45
N PHE A 553 -6.13 12.86 -11.53
CA PHE A 553 -5.18 13.74 -10.88
C PHE A 553 -5.92 14.67 -9.95
N THR A 554 -5.41 14.86 -8.74
CA THR A 554 -6.05 15.73 -7.75
C THR A 554 -5.06 16.70 -7.11
N ARG A 555 -5.57 17.87 -6.74
CA ARG A 555 -4.88 18.82 -5.88
C ARG A 555 -5.79 19.18 -4.71
N ALA A 556 -5.38 18.80 -3.51
CA ALA A 556 -6.08 19.06 -2.26
C ALA A 556 -5.93 20.53 -1.82
N ALA A 557 -6.94 21.05 -1.13
CA ALA A 557 -6.89 22.33 -0.45
C ALA A 557 -6.23 22.25 0.94
N ASP A 558 -6.08 21.04 1.48
CA ASP A 558 -5.53 20.73 2.81
C ASP A 558 -4.27 19.84 2.65
N PRO A 559 -3.14 20.15 3.31
CA PRO A 559 -1.90 19.39 3.22
C PRO A 559 -1.89 18.14 4.09
N ALA A 560 -3.03 17.76 4.69
CA ALA A 560 -3.15 16.53 5.46
C ALA A 560 -2.47 15.34 4.76
N ALA A 561 -1.48 14.77 5.46
CA ALA A 561 -0.70 13.60 5.07
C ALA A 561 -1.57 12.37 4.80
N ASN A 562 -2.60 12.21 5.64
CA ASN A 562 -3.55 11.11 5.53
C ASN A 562 -4.92 11.61 5.04
N ALA A 563 -5.21 11.40 3.75
CA ALA A 563 -6.44 11.85 3.11
C ALA A 563 -7.21 10.69 2.42
N PRO A 564 -7.68 9.68 3.18
CA PRO A 564 -8.33 8.48 2.63
C PRO A 564 -9.59 8.80 1.81
N HIS A 565 -10.26 9.92 2.11
CA HIS A 565 -11.40 10.40 1.34
C HIS A 565 -11.01 10.88 -0.07
N LEU A 566 -9.81 11.46 -0.25
CA LEU A 566 -9.27 11.84 -1.55
C LEU A 566 -8.74 10.62 -2.31
N ASP A 567 -8.16 9.65 -1.61
CA ASP A 567 -7.77 8.38 -2.23
C ASP A 567 -9.02 7.66 -2.79
N ALA A 568 -10.09 7.57 -2.00
CA ALA A 568 -11.35 6.97 -2.45
C ALA A 568 -12.04 7.79 -3.56
N LEU A 569 -11.86 9.12 -3.58
CA LEU A 569 -12.35 9.98 -4.68
C LEU A 569 -11.73 9.58 -6.02
N ILE A 570 -10.44 9.22 -6.05
CA ILE A 570 -9.74 8.78 -7.26
C ILE A 570 -10.42 7.53 -7.84
N GLY A 571 -10.63 6.50 -7.01
CA GLY A 571 -11.33 5.28 -7.42
C GLY A 571 -12.76 5.54 -7.86
N TRP A 572 -13.51 6.30 -7.07
CA TRP A 572 -14.88 6.64 -7.40
C TRP A 572 -15.00 7.39 -8.74
N ALA A 573 -14.18 8.42 -8.97
CA ALA A 573 -14.20 9.21 -10.20
C ALA A 573 -13.85 8.36 -11.42
N ALA A 574 -12.85 7.49 -11.30
CA ALA A 574 -12.49 6.54 -12.34
C ALA A 574 -13.65 5.59 -12.69
N ALA A 575 -14.30 5.02 -11.68
CA ALA A 575 -15.45 4.15 -11.88
C ALA A 575 -16.62 4.86 -12.57
N GLN A 576 -16.90 6.12 -12.21
CA GLN A 576 -17.94 6.92 -12.88
C GLN A 576 -17.62 7.19 -14.35
N ALA A 577 -16.35 7.44 -14.69
CA ALA A 577 -15.95 7.66 -16.07
C ALA A 577 -16.02 6.36 -16.89
N VAL A 578 -15.57 5.23 -16.34
CA VAL A 578 -15.63 3.92 -17.01
C VAL A 578 -17.07 3.43 -17.19
N ALA A 579 -17.94 3.60 -16.19
CA ALA A 579 -19.36 3.23 -16.29
C ALA A 579 -20.07 3.97 -17.44
N GLN A 580 -19.74 5.24 -17.66
CA GLN A 580 -20.26 6.01 -18.78
C GLN A 580 -19.77 5.47 -20.14
N LEU A 581 -18.47 5.17 -20.28
CA LEU A 581 -17.92 4.55 -21.50
C LEU A 581 -18.54 3.19 -21.79
N ARG A 582 -18.90 2.43 -20.74
CA ARG A 582 -19.59 1.14 -20.84
C ARG A 582 -21.07 1.25 -21.19
N GLY A 583 -21.62 2.47 -21.27
CA GLY A 583 -23.04 2.70 -21.53
C GLY A 583 -23.96 2.27 -20.38
N GLU A 584 -23.43 2.08 -19.17
CA GLU A 584 -24.17 1.66 -17.99
C GLU A 584 -25.02 2.84 -17.48
N ARG A 585 -26.27 2.95 -17.96
CA ARG A 585 -27.24 3.90 -17.39
C ARG A 585 -27.81 3.34 -16.08
N SER A 586 -27.92 4.23 -15.09
CA SER A 586 -28.55 4.01 -13.78
C SER A 586 -29.74 3.04 -13.83
N VAL A 587 -29.54 1.82 -13.34
CA VAL A 587 -30.64 0.93 -12.96
C VAL A 587 -31.15 1.43 -11.60
N LEU A 588 -32.00 2.45 -11.64
CA LEU A 588 -32.85 2.82 -10.51
C LEU A 588 -33.79 1.64 -10.23
N GLN A 589 -33.61 0.94 -9.11
CA GLN A 589 -34.73 0.23 -8.49
C GLN A 589 -35.41 1.17 -7.51
N GLN A 590 -36.60 1.62 -7.91
CA GLN A 590 -37.60 2.33 -7.09
C GLN A 590 -38.20 1.39 -6.02
N PRO A 591 -39.03 1.96 -5.14
CA PRO A 591 -38.70 2.64 -3.89
C PRO A 591 -38.53 1.69 -2.68
#